data_AF-A0A972XV88-F1
#
_entry.id   AF-A0A972XV88-F1
#
_cell.length_a   1.000
_cell.length_b   1.000
_cell.length_c   1.000
_cell.angle_alpha   90.00
_cell.angle_beta   90.00
_cell.angle_gamma   90.00
#
_symmetry.space_group_name_H-M   'P 1'
#
loop_
_entity.id
_entity.type
_entity.pdbx_description
1 polymer ?
#
loop_
_entity_poly.entity_id
_entity_poly.type
_entity_poly.pdbx_seq_one_letter_code
_entity_poly.pdbx_strand_id
1 'polypeptide(L)' 'MRLYKISTAASNFDDSNAHLPSTVFVGSQSEAASARKLLIERGATRKNIESVEVDVPTDKAGLLGYLNGLVA' A
#
# COMPACT_ATOMS: atom_id res chain seq x y z
N MET A 1 -12.35 7.46 -6.59
CA MET A 1 -12.43 5.98 -6.57
C MET A 1 -11.74 5.53 -5.31
N ARG A 2 -12.38 4.69 -4.52
CA ARG A 2 -11.84 4.29 -3.22
C ARG A 2 -10.91 3.09 -3.35
N LEU A 3 -9.70 3.22 -2.82
CA LEU A 3 -8.72 2.16 -2.73
C LEU A 3 -8.30 1.97 -1.27
N TYR A 4 -7.73 0.82 -0.96
CA TYR A 4 -7.08 0.56 0.32
C TYR A 4 -5.57 0.62 0.10
N LYS A 5 -4.90 1.56 0.79
CA LYS A 5 -3.45 1.63 0.87
C LYS A 5 -2.98 0.74 2.01
N ILE A 6 -2.05 -0.16 1.70
CA ILE A 6 -1.36 -0.99 2.69
C ILE A 6 0.11 -0.66 2.62
N SER A 7 0.69 -0.21 3.73
CA SER A 7 2.10 0.13 3.81
C SER A 7 2.75 -0.55 5.00
N THR A 8 4.05 -0.83 4.88
CA THR A 8 4.87 -1.29 6.02
C THR A 8 5.95 -0.27 6.34
N ALA A 9 6.09 0.08 7.61
CA ALA A 9 7.14 0.97 8.09
C ALA A 9 8.50 0.26 8.31
N ALA A 10 8.61 -1.01 7.94
CA ALA A 10 9.80 -1.81 8.24
C ALA A 10 10.95 -1.44 7.31
N SER A 11 11.97 -0.78 7.85
CA SER A 11 13.26 -0.47 7.20
C SER A 11 14.06 -1.70 6.73
N ASN A 12 13.63 -2.90 7.14
CA ASN A 12 14.25 -4.18 6.78
C ASN A 12 13.51 -4.92 5.65
N PHE A 13 12.43 -4.34 5.10
CA PHE A 13 11.86 -4.80 3.84
C PHE A 13 12.74 -4.25 2.72
N ASP A 14 13.83 -4.96 2.46
CA ASP A 14 14.70 -4.70 1.34
C ASP A 14 13.91 -4.94 0.04
N ASP A 15 13.61 -3.87 -0.69
CA ASP A 15 12.92 -3.88 -1.99
C ASP A 15 13.71 -4.72 -3.04
N SER A 16 14.94 -5.10 -2.70
CA SER A 16 15.86 -5.87 -3.52
C SER A 16 15.52 -7.36 -3.63
N ASN A 17 14.69 -7.94 -2.75
CA ASN A 17 14.48 -9.40 -2.71
C ASN A 17 13.03 -9.88 -2.55
N ALA A 18 12.05 -8.98 -2.48
CA ALA A 18 10.65 -9.35 -2.35
C ALA A 18 9.81 -8.57 -3.37
N HIS A 19 9.17 -9.29 -4.31
CA HIS A 19 8.27 -8.75 -5.34
C HIS A 19 7.00 -8.04 -4.83
N LEU A 20 6.96 -7.58 -3.57
CA LEU A 20 5.90 -6.72 -3.07
C LEU A 20 6.50 -5.41 -2.58
N PRO A 21 6.13 -4.29 -3.19
CA PRO A 21 6.60 -2.98 -2.76
C PRO A 21 6.18 -2.73 -1.31
N SER A 22 6.96 -1.90 -0.61
CA SER A 22 6.68 -1.43 0.76
C SER A 22 5.28 -0.83 0.94
N THR A 23 4.65 -0.40 -0.17
CA THR A 23 3.28 0.11 -0.25
C THR A 23 2.51 -0.53 -1.41
N VAL A 24 1.31 -1.04 -1.15
CA VAL A 24 0.40 -1.64 -2.14
C VAL A 24 -0.96 -0.94 -2.08
N PHE A 25 -1.57 -0.69 -3.24
CA PHE A 25 -2.94 -0.17 -3.34
C PHE A 25 -3.85 -1.27 -3.91
N VAL A 26 -4.99 -1.54 -3.26
CA VAL A 26 -5.95 -2.56 -3.67
C VAL A 26 -7.38 -2.02 -3.72
N GLY A 27 -8.23 -2.64 -4.52
CA GLY A 27 -9.59 -2.13 -4.81
C GLY A 27 -10.63 -2.51 -3.77
N SER A 28 -10.32 -3.46 -2.89
CA SER A 28 -11.30 -4.03 -1.96
C SER A 28 -10.70 -4.35 -0.60
N GLN A 29 -11.58 -4.43 0.41
CA GLN A 29 -11.19 -4.77 1.78
C GLN A 29 -10.69 -6.23 1.90
N SER A 30 -11.21 -7.13 1.08
CA SER A 30 -10.79 -8.54 1.04
C SER A 30 -9.37 -8.68 0.49
N GLU A 31 -9.05 -8.00 -0.61
CA GLU A 31 -7.68 -7.90 -1.13
C GLU A 31 -6.76 -7.25 -0.10
N ALA A 32 -7.27 -6.28 0.66
CA ALA A 32 -6.50 -5.62 1.70
C ALA A 32 -6.17 -6.57 2.86
N ALA A 33 -7.10 -7.45 3.25
CA ALA A 33 -6.82 -8.50 4.23
C ALA A 33 -5.78 -9.50 3.72
N SER A 34 -5.88 -9.92 2.45
CA SER A 34 -4.93 -10.83 1.81
C SER A 34 -3.52 -10.25 1.74
N ALA A 35 -3.38 -8.99 1.31
CA ALA A 35 -2.09 -8.31 1.25
C ALA A 35 -1.45 -8.13 2.64
N ARG A 36 -2.24 -7.79 3.67
CA ARG A 36 -1.75 -7.76 5.07
C ARG A 36 -1.25 -9.13 5.54
N LYS A 37 -1.99 -10.20 5.25
CA LYS A 37 -1.60 -11.56 5.63
C LYS A 37 -0.26 -11.93 4.97
N LEU A 38 -0.12 -11.62 3.69
CA LEU A 38 1.09 -11.91 2.92
C LEU A 38 2.31 -11.14 3.48
N LEU A 39 2.14 -9.89 3.88
CA LEU A 39 3.20 -9.11 4.54
C LEU A 39 3.62 -9.72 5.89
N ILE A 40 2.67 -10.20 6.69
CA ILE A 40 2.96 -10.90 7.97
C ILE A 40 3.71 -12.20 7.72
N GLU A 41 3.27 -13.01 6.74
CA GLU A 41 3.92 -14.26 6.35
C GLU A 41 5.38 -14.03 5.91
N ARG A 42 5.67 -12.86 5.32
CA ARG A 42 7.03 -12.44 4.94
C ARG A 42 7.84 -11.82 6.08
N GLY A 43 7.32 -11.79 7.30
CA GLY A 43 8.04 -11.33 8.49
C GLY A 43 7.76 -9.89 8.92
N ALA A 44 6.80 -9.19 8.29
CA ALA A 44 6.35 -7.90 8.79
C ALA A 44 5.60 -8.10 10.13
N THR A 45 5.99 -7.34 11.15
CA THR A 45 5.23 -7.34 12.40
C THR A 45 3.91 -6.61 12.19
N ARG A 46 2.81 -7.13 12.75
CA ARG A 46 1.46 -6.54 12.60
C ARG A 46 1.42 -5.06 12.97
N LYS A 47 2.19 -4.66 13.99
CA LYS A 47 2.31 -3.27 14.46
C LYS A 47 2.92 -2.31 13.42
N ASN A 48 3.64 -2.83 12.43
CA ASN A 48 4.29 -2.05 11.39
C ASN A 48 3.48 -1.99 10.10
N ILE A 49 2.30 -2.62 10.05
CA ILE A 49 1.45 -2.65 8.86
C ILE A 49 0.30 -1.66 9.05
N GLU A 50 0.26 -0.66 8.19
CA GLU A 50 -0.84 0.30 8.12
C GLU A 50 -1.77 -0.08 6.97
N SER A 51 -3.07 0.11 7.19
CA SER A 51 -4.12 -0.13 6.20
C SER A 51 -5.12 1.01 6.29
N VAL A 52 -5.20 1.82 5.24
CA VAL A 52 -6.03 3.03 5.22
C VAL A 52 -6.83 3.09 3.92
N GLU A 53 -8.10 3.49 4.01
CA GLU A 53 -8.92 3.78 2.83
C GLU A 53 -8.54 5.16 2.29
N VAL A 54 -8.22 5.25 1.01
CA VAL A 54 -7.82 6.48 0.32
C VAL A 54 -8.76 6.71 -0.86
N ASP A 55 -9.19 7.97 -1.05
CA ASP A 55 -9.95 8.35 -2.22
C ASP A 55 -9.00 8.82 -3.32
N VAL A 56 -8.93 8.05 -4.40
CA VAL A 56 -8.05 8.29 -5.54
C VAL A 56 -8.86 8.89 -6.69
N PRO A 57 -8.50 10.09 -7.16
CA PRO A 57 -9.18 10.70 -8.30
C PRO A 57 -9.09 9.81 -9.55
N THR A 58 -10.19 9.70 -10.29
CA THR A 58 -10.24 8.91 -11.54
C THR A 58 -9.93 9.74 -12.79
N ASP A 59 -9.98 11.06 -12.66
CA ASP A 59 -9.66 11.97 -13.75
C ASP A 59 -8.15 12.11 -13.91
N LYS A 60 -7.67 12.16 -15.16
CA LYS A 60 -6.23 12.22 -15.48
C LYS A 60 -5.49 13.33 -14.72
N ALA A 61 -6.07 14.53 -14.65
CA ALA A 61 -5.47 15.66 -13.95
C ALA A 61 -5.40 15.43 -12.43
N GLY A 62 -6.48 14.88 -11.84
CA GLY A 62 -6.53 14.56 -10.41
C GLY A 62 -5.58 13.44 -10.02
N LEU A 63 -5.47 12.39 -10.85
CA LEU A 63 -4.58 11.27 -10.61
C LEU A 63 -3.11 11.70 -10.68
N LEU A 64 -2.72 12.52 -11.66
CA LEU A 64 -1.37 13.07 -11.72
C LEU A 64 -1.05 13.97 -10.53
N GLY A 65 -2.00 14.82 -10.10
CA GLY A 65 -1.84 15.64 -8.90
C GLY A 65 -1.67 14.79 -7.64
N TYR A 66 -2.47 13.75 -7.48
CA TYR A 66 -2.40 12.81 -6.36
C TYR A 66 -1.07 12.06 -6.34
N LEU A 67 -0.61 11.55 -7.48
CA LEU A 67 0.67 10.84 -7.58
C LEU A 67 1.87 11.76 -7.30
N ASN A 68 1.86 12.98 -7.83
CA ASN A 68 2.94 13.94 -7.56
C ASN A 68 2.97 14.38 -6.09
N GLY A 69 1.80 14.54 -5.45
CA GLY A 69 1.70 14.85 -4.03
C GLY A 69 2.06 13.70 -3.09
N LEU A 70 2.08 12.45 -3.59
CA LEU A 70 2.56 11.28 -2.85
C LEU A 70 4.10 11.14 -2.86
N VAL A 71 4.77 11.81 -3.80
CA VAL A 71 6.24 11.73 -4.01
C VAL A 71 6.96 12.95 -3.40
N ALA A 72 6.24 14.04 -3.11
CA ALA A 72 6.75 15.26 -2.49
C ALA A 72 6.81 15.15 -0.96
#